data_AF-A0A1I6E0L1-F1
#
_entry.id   AF-A0A1I6E0L1-F1
#
_cell.length_a   1.000
_cell.length_b   1.000
_cell.length_c   1.000
_cell.angle_alpha   90.00
_cell.angle_beta   90.00
_cell.angle_gamma   90.00
#
_symmetry.space_group_name_H-M   'P 1'
#
loop_
_entity.id
_entity.type
_entity.pdbx_description
1 polymer ?
#
loop_
_entity_poly.entity_id
_entity_poly.type
_entity_poly.pdbx_seq_one_letter_code
_entity_poly.pdbx_strand_id
1 'polypeptide(L)' 'MAETTQTLRLVFKNQAGSNYTISLDEPKDTLTGADIEAAMDTIIARNILTTSGGDLVAKYDIKIIDRTVNDLFDPAP' A
#
# COMPACT_ATOMS: atom_id res chain seq x y z
N MET A 1 -22.75 -4.33 12.17
CA MET A 1 -21.56 -3.91 12.94
C MET A 1 -20.70 -3.07 12.01
N ALA A 2 -20.16 -1.93 12.44
CA ALA A 2 -19.28 -1.15 11.58
C ALA A 2 -17.96 -1.93 11.42
N GLU A 3 -17.60 -2.31 10.20
CA GLU A 3 -16.31 -2.95 9.93
C GLU A 3 -15.34 -1.87 9.46
N THR A 4 -14.27 -1.67 10.22
CA THR A 4 -13.18 -0.75 9.85
C THR A 4 -12.01 -1.59 9.37
N THR A 5 -11.74 -1.54 8.07
CA THR A 5 -10.58 -2.18 7.45
C THR A 5 -9.58 -1.13 7.04
N GLN A 6 -8.32 -1.33 7.38
CA GLN A 6 -7.22 -0.47 6.96
C GLN A 6 -6.42 -1.17 5.86
N THR A 7 -6.11 -0.44 4.79
CA THR A 7 -5.26 -0.94 3.71
C THR A 7 -4.14 0.07 3.48
N LEU A 8 -2.89 -0.37 3.62
CA LEU A 8 -1.72 0.42 3.25
C LEU A 8 -1.44 0.24 1.76
N ARG A 9 -1.47 1.35 1.03
CA ARG A 9 -1.18 1.40 -0.40
C ARG A 9 0.13 2.14 -0.63
N LEU A 10 1.09 1.44 -1.20
CA LEU A 10 2.41 1.94 -1.55
C LEU A 10 2.50 2.01 -3.06
N VAL A 11 2.88 3.16 -3.59
CA VAL A 11 3.09 3.36 -5.02
C VAL A 11 4.55 3.69 -5.26
N PHE A 12 5.14 2.96 -6.19
CA PHE A 12 6.52 3.11 -6.61
C PHE A 12 6.55 3.44 -8.09
N LYS A 13 7.63 4.10 -8.52
CA LYS A 13 7.92 4.32 -9.92
C LYS A 13 9.05 3.40 -10.34
N ASN A 14 8.85 2.70 -11.45
CA ASN A 14 9.89 1.84 -12.03
C ASN A 14 10.73 2.58 -13.08
N GLN A 15 11.80 1.93 -13.55
CA GLN A 15 12.71 2.47 -14.56
C GLN A 15 12.00 2.88 -15.85
N ALA A 16 10.98 2.14 -16.27
CA ALA A 16 10.17 2.48 -17.44
C ALA A 16 9.19 3.65 -17.20
N GLY A 17 9.17 4.26 -16.02
CA GLY A 17 8.28 5.36 -15.66
C GLY A 17 6.84 4.94 -15.34
N SER A 18 6.57 3.64 -15.25
CA SER A 18 5.28 3.09 -14.84
C SER A 18 5.14 3.06 -13.31
N ASN A 19 3.89 3.13 -12.85
CA ASN A 19 3.57 3.11 -11.44
C ASN A 19 3.26 1.68 -10.99
N TYR A 20 4.03 1.16 -10.04
CA TYR A 20 3.80 -0.12 -9.40
C TYR A 20 3.13 0.10 -8.04
N THR A 21 2.01 -0.57 -7.79
CA THR A 21 1.25 -0.43 -6.54
C THR A 21 1.34 -1.71 -5.73
N ILE A 22 1.69 -1.60 -4.45
CA ILE A 22 1.61 -2.67 -3.47
C ILE A 22 0.49 -2.29 -2.49
N SER A 23 -0.49 -3.17 -2.33
CA SER A 23 -1.53 -3.04 -1.32
C SER A 23 -1.28 -4.08 -0.23
N LEU A 24 -1.24 -3.63 1.02
CA LEU A 24 -1.16 -4.46 2.21
C LEU A 24 -2.44 -4.26 3.02
N ASP A 25 -3.23 -5.31 3.16
CA ASP A 25 -4.36 -5.32 4.07
C ASP A 25 -3.88 -5.50 5.50
N GLU A 26 -4.58 -4.87 6.45
CA GLU A 26 -4.24 -4.88 7.88
C GLU A 26 -2.79 -4.45 8.15
N PRO A 27 -2.39 -3.23 7.74
CA PRO A 27 -1.09 -2.71 8.11
C PRO A 27 -0.98 -2.61 9.64
N LYS A 28 0.21 -2.88 10.17
CA LYS A 28 0.47 -2.70 11.60
C LYS A 28 0.11 -1.27 12.04
N ASP A 29 -0.68 -1.13 13.08
CA ASP A 29 -1.13 0.16 13.63
C ASP A 29 0.01 1.06 14.10
N THR A 30 1.16 0.46 14.43
CA THR A 30 2.36 1.19 14.87
C THR A 30 3.23 1.68 13.71
N LEU A 31 2.81 1.46 12.45
CA LEU A 31 3.59 1.91 11.30
C LEU A 31 3.53 3.43 11.20
N THR A 32 4.68 4.06 11.37
CA THR A 32 4.83 5.48 11.09
C THR A 32 5.18 5.68 9.62
N GLY A 33 4.97 6.90 9.10
CA GLY A 33 5.41 7.24 7.75
C GLY A 33 6.91 6.97 7.54
N ALA A 34 7.74 7.18 8.57
CA ALA A 34 9.17 6.89 8.51
C ALA A 34 9.49 5.40 8.38
N ASP A 35 8.77 4.53 9.08
CA ASP A 35 8.96 3.08 8.97
C ASP A 35 8.59 2.57 7.57
N ILE A 36 7.49 3.11 7.03
CA ILE A 36 7.03 2.78 5.68
C ILE A 36 8.03 3.27 4.65
N GLU A 37 8.52 4.50 4.77
CA GLU A 37 9.56 5.03 3.89
C GLU A 37 10.84 4.20 3.95
N ALA A 38 11.30 3.80 5.14
CA ALA A 38 12.47 2.95 5.28
C ALA A 38 12.26 1.57 4.64
N ALA A 39 11.04 1.00 4.75
CA ALA A 39 10.68 -0.22 4.06
C ALA A 39 10.68 -0.05 2.54
N MET A 40 10.15 1.06 2.02
CA MET A 40 10.18 1.39 0.59
C MET A 40 11.61 1.55 0.07
N ASP A 41 12.46 2.25 0.82
CA ASP A 41 13.87 2.45 0.46
C ASP A 41 14.61 1.11 0.49
N THR A 42 14.32 0.24 1.46
CA THR A 42 14.86 -1.12 1.51
C THR A 42 14.41 -1.95 0.31
N ILE A 43 13.13 -1.85 -0.09
CA ILE A 43 12.58 -2.54 -1.26
C ILE A 43 13.31 -2.11 -2.54
N ILE A 44 13.50 -0.81 -2.73
CA ILE A 44 14.23 -0.23 -3.87
C ILE A 44 15.70 -0.68 -3.84
N ALA A 45 16.36 -0.57 -2.69
CA ALA A 45 17.77 -0.92 -2.53
C ALA A 45 18.05 -2.42 -2.71
N ARG A 46 17.12 -3.27 -2.23
CA ARG A 46 17.17 -4.73 -2.41
C ARG A 46 16.95 -5.11 -3.87
N ASN A 47 16.22 -4.28 -4.62
CA ASN A 47 15.85 -4.52 -6.01
C ASN A 47 15.27 -5.92 -6.24
N ILE A 48 14.51 -6.42 -5.25
CA ILE A 48 13.95 -7.78 -5.23
C ILE A 48 12.60 -7.88 -5.95
N LEU A 49 12.00 -6.73 -6.29
CA LEU A 49 10.73 -6.67 -7.01
C LEU A 49 10.97 -6.39 -8.48
N THR A 50 10.82 -7.43 -9.29
CA THR A 50 10.84 -7.31 -10.75
C THR A 50 9.47 -6.89 -11.24
N THR A 51 9.35 -5.70 -11.80
CA THR A 51 8.10 -5.23 -12.42
C THR A 51 8.19 -5.35 -13.94
N SER A 52 7.05 -5.27 -14.63
CA SER A 52 7.02 -5.30 -16.10
C SER A 52 7.82 -4.15 -16.75
N GLY A 53 8.04 -3.05 -16.04
CA GLY A 53 8.85 -1.92 -16.48
C GLY A 53 10.24 -1.84 -15.83
N GLY A 54 10.76 -2.98 -15.36
CA GLY A 54 12.07 -3.07 -14.73
C GLY A 54 12.04 -2.78 -13.23
N ASP A 55 13.16 -2.30 -12.74
CA ASP A 55 13.43 -2.13 -11.31
C ASP A 55 12.68 -0.93 -10.72
N LEU A 56 12.35 -1.00 -9.43
CA LEU A 56 11.79 0.13 -8.69
C LEU A 56 12.89 1.17 -8.46
N VAL A 57 12.69 2.41 -8.89
CA VAL A 57 13.71 3.48 -8.80
C VAL A 57 13.34 4.60 -7.85
N ALA A 58 12.04 4.80 -7.58
CA ALA A 58 11.59 5.87 -6.72
C ALA A 58 10.31 5.50 -5.98
N LYS A 59 10.15 6.05 -4.77
CA LYS A 59 8.87 6.13 -4.07
C LYS A 59 8.02 7.22 -4.72
N TYR A 60 6.78 6.86 -5.08
CA TYR A 60 5.86 7.77 -5.76
C TYR A 60 4.77 8.29 -4.82
N ASP A 61 4.14 7.40 -4.05
CA ASP A 61 3.03 7.76 -3.17
C ASP A 61 2.86 6.71 -2.05
N ILE A 62 2.37 7.14 -0.90
CA ILE A 62 2.08 6.29 0.27
C ILE A 62 0.75 6.74 0.84
N LYS A 63 -0.20 5.82 0.96
CA LYS A 63 -1.55 6.11 1.45
C LYS A 63 -2.02 5.01 2.37
N ILE A 64 -2.50 5.39 3.55
CA ILE A 64 -3.32 4.51 4.38
C ILE A 64 -4.78 4.80 3.99
N ILE A 65 -5.51 3.74 3.68
CA ILE A 65 -6.91 3.80 3.30
C ILE A 65 -7.71 3.18 4.44
N ASP A 66 -8.42 4.03 5.18
CA ASP A 66 -9.36 3.59 6.21
C ASP A 66 -10.74 3.42 5.56
N ARG A 67 -11.19 2.17 5.41
CA ARG A 67 -12.53 1.85 4.93
C ARG A 67 -13.41 1.53 6.12
N THR A 68 -14.42 2.37 6.35
CA THR A 68 -15.50 2.07 7.30
C THR A 68 -16.73 1.65 6.54
N VAL A 69 -17.15 0.39 6.70
CA VAL A 69 -18.40 -0.13 6.14
C VAL A 69 -19.47 -0.05 7.22
N ASN A 70 -20.40 0.88 7.04
CA ASN A 70 -21.62 0.94 7.82
C ASN A 70 -22.72 0.24 7.04
N ASP A 71 -23.06 -0.97 7.45
CA ASP A 71 -24.24 -1.65 6.94
C ASP A 71 -25.49 -0.96 7.52
N LEU A 72 -26.24 -0.30 6.64
CA LEU A 72 -27.45 0.45 6.99
C LEU A 72 -28.73 -0.33 6.65
N PHE A 73 -28.62 -1.45 5.92
CA PHE A 73 -29.77 -2.24 5.50
C PHE A 73 -29.35 -3.67 5.15
N ASP A 74 -29.69 -4.59 6.06
CA ASP A 74 -29.58 -6.04 5.84
C ASP A 74 -30.95 -6.56 5.36
N PRO A 75 -31.13 -6.88 4.06
CA PRO A 75 -32.35 -7.53 3.61
C PRO A 75 -32.40 -8.94 4.22
N ALA A 76 -33.28 -9.13 5.20
CA ALA A 76 -33.54 -10.44 5.80
C ALA A 76 -33.85 -11.49 4.70
N PRO A 77 -33.36 -12.74 4.88
CA PRO A 77 -33.48 -13.81 3.88
C PRO A 77 -34.92 -14.25 3.63
#